data_AF-A0A851HJ33-F1
#
_entry.id   AF-A0A851HJ33-F1
#
_cell.length_a   1.000
_cell.length_b   1.000
_cell.length_c   1.000
_cell.angle_alpha   90.00
_cell.angle_beta   90.00
_cell.angle_gamma   90.00
#
_symmetry.space_group_name_H-M   'P 1'
#
loop_
_entity.id
_entity.type
_entity.pdbx_description
1 polymer ?
#
loop_
_entity_poly.entity_id
_entity_poly.type
_entity_poly.pdbx_seq_one_letter_code
_entity_poly.pdbx_strand_id
1 'polypeptide(L)'
;NHIKDYDPISHKNTKNTYYGSGGILACIEDYDPITNKLIKETYYSRSKGSIRRIKDYHPQTGNRTKTTTYNLDDTINYINEYNPQNNHYTKQTSYHPNGSLHYIADFDSLGKYNGTRYPSNISIEEKITAEKTRQLALQEYHSTQNKK
;
A
#
# COMPACT_ATOMS: atom_id res chain seq x y z
N ASN A 1 6.84 -8.36 -21.42
CA ASN A 1 6.10 -9.54 -20.94
C ASN A 1 5.13 -9.14 -19.87
N HIS A 2 3.84 -9.19 -20.18
CA HIS A 2 2.78 -9.06 -19.20
C HIS A 2 1.59 -9.95 -19.59
N ILE A 3 0.83 -10.39 -18.60
CA ILE A 3 -0.41 -11.15 -18.74
C ILE A 3 -1.56 -10.22 -18.35
N LYS A 4 -2.69 -10.29 -19.05
CA LYS A 4 -3.91 -9.54 -18.72
C LYS A 4 -5.06 -10.50 -18.49
N ASP A 5 -5.79 -10.29 -17.42
CA ASP A 5 -7.02 -10.99 -17.10
C ASP A 5 -8.20 -10.06 -17.33
N TYR A 6 -9.31 -10.63 -17.77
CA TYR A 6 -10.51 -9.89 -18.13
C TYR A 6 -11.72 -10.46 -17.40
N ASP A 7 -12.65 -9.59 -17.03
CA ASP A 7 -13.96 -10.01 -16.55
C ASP A 7 -14.71 -10.72 -17.69
N PRO A 8 -15.23 -11.94 -17.47
CA PRO A 8 -15.80 -12.75 -18.55
C PRO A 8 -17.13 -12.20 -19.10
N ILE A 9 -17.80 -11.31 -18.37
CA ILE A 9 -19.11 -10.77 -18.75
C ILE A 9 -18.94 -9.41 -19.45
N SER A 10 -18.21 -8.50 -18.82
CA SER A 10 -18.02 -7.12 -19.30
C SER A 10 -16.82 -6.97 -20.23
N HIS A 11 -15.95 -7.97 -20.32
CA HIS A 11 -14.68 -7.95 -21.04
C HIS A 11 -13.74 -6.81 -20.65
N LYS A 12 -13.95 -6.20 -19.47
CA LYS A 12 -13.08 -5.18 -18.90
C LYS A 12 -11.86 -5.83 -18.27
N ASN A 13 -10.74 -5.12 -18.29
CA ASN A 13 -9.51 -5.58 -17.67
C ASN A 13 -9.70 -5.64 -16.15
N THR A 14 -9.35 -6.77 -15.53
CA THR A 14 -9.46 -6.95 -14.07
C THR A 14 -8.10 -7.05 -13.40
N LYS A 15 -7.08 -7.53 -14.13
CA LYS A 15 -5.74 -7.69 -13.58
C LYS A 15 -4.67 -7.63 -14.67
N ASN A 16 -3.58 -6.95 -14.40
CA ASN A 16 -2.35 -7.09 -15.18
C ASN A 16 -1.23 -7.67 -14.31
N THR A 17 -0.46 -8.62 -14.85
CA THR A 17 0.73 -9.16 -14.22
C THR A 17 1.95 -8.85 -15.07
N TYR A 18 2.91 -8.10 -14.52
CA TYR A 18 4.12 -7.66 -15.23
C TYR A 18 5.36 -8.40 -14.75
N TYR A 19 6.20 -8.78 -15.71
CA TYR A 19 7.47 -9.45 -15.48
C TYR A 19 8.64 -8.59 -15.95
N GLY A 20 9.68 -8.52 -15.13
CA GLY A 20 10.95 -7.88 -15.46
C GLY A 20 11.86 -8.78 -16.29
N SER A 21 13.13 -8.35 -16.43
CA SER A 21 14.18 -9.15 -17.05
C SER A 21 14.32 -10.51 -16.36
N GLY A 22 14.44 -11.57 -17.14
CA GLY A 22 14.56 -12.94 -16.62
C GLY A 22 13.24 -13.56 -16.14
N GLY A 23 12.09 -12.96 -16.46
CA GLY A 23 10.78 -13.52 -16.10
C GLY A 23 10.39 -13.34 -14.63
N ILE A 24 11.11 -12.48 -13.89
CA ILE A 24 10.86 -12.21 -12.48
C ILE A 24 9.61 -11.33 -12.34
N LEU A 25 8.66 -11.72 -11.49
CA LEU A 25 7.47 -10.94 -11.19
C LEU A 25 7.86 -9.55 -10.67
N ALA A 26 7.35 -8.50 -11.32
CA ALA A 26 7.71 -7.11 -11.02
C ALA A 26 6.54 -6.34 -10.38
N CYS A 27 5.34 -6.49 -10.95
CA CYS A 27 4.15 -5.76 -10.52
C CYS A 27 2.88 -6.56 -10.82
N ILE A 28 1.89 -6.46 -9.96
CA ILE A 28 0.49 -6.83 -10.24
C ILE A 28 -0.36 -5.57 -10.08
N GLU A 29 -1.22 -5.32 -11.06
CA GLU A 29 -2.25 -4.28 -11.02
C GLU A 29 -3.62 -4.93 -10.95
N ASP A 30 -4.49 -4.48 -10.06
CA ASP A 30 -5.90 -4.87 -10.00
C ASP A 30 -6.80 -3.69 -10.37
N TYR A 31 -7.86 -3.96 -11.13
CA TYR A 31 -8.77 -2.96 -11.66
C TYR A 31 -10.19 -3.18 -11.12
N ASP A 32 -10.89 -2.08 -10.84
CA ASP A 32 -12.30 -2.12 -10.47
C ASP A 32 -13.14 -2.57 -11.69
N PRO A 33 -13.95 -3.63 -11.59
CA PRO A 33 -14.67 -4.19 -12.73
C PRO A 33 -15.79 -3.25 -13.25
N ILE A 34 -16.26 -2.32 -12.42
CA ILE A 34 -17.36 -1.41 -12.77
C ILE A 34 -16.81 -0.19 -13.52
N THR A 35 -15.85 0.50 -12.91
CA THR A 35 -15.26 1.76 -13.39
C THR A 35 -14.05 1.56 -14.30
N ASN A 36 -13.47 0.36 -14.33
CA ASN A 36 -12.21 0.02 -15.02
C ASN A 36 -11.01 0.88 -14.58
N LYS A 37 -11.07 1.45 -13.36
CA LYS A 37 -9.97 2.21 -12.77
C LYS A 37 -9.08 1.28 -11.95
N LEU A 38 -7.78 1.58 -11.93
CA LEU A 38 -6.81 0.90 -11.06
C LEU A 38 -7.24 1.07 -9.60
N ILE A 39 -7.28 -0.04 -8.85
CA ILE A 39 -7.63 -0.06 -7.41
C ILE A 39 -6.48 -0.53 -6.54
N LYS A 40 -5.52 -1.30 -7.10
CA LYS A 40 -4.37 -1.78 -6.35
C LYS A 40 -3.17 -2.00 -7.26
N GLU A 41 -1.98 -1.70 -6.72
CA GLU A 41 -0.71 -2.14 -7.28
C GLU A 41 0.11 -2.86 -6.21
N THR A 42 0.65 -4.02 -6.55
CA THR A 42 1.59 -4.77 -5.70
C THR A 42 2.93 -4.89 -6.42
N TYR A 43 3.96 -4.24 -5.89
CA TYR A 43 5.32 -4.25 -6.44
C TYR A 43 6.20 -5.24 -5.70
N TYR A 44 6.97 -6.00 -6.45
CA TYR A 44 7.85 -7.04 -5.93
C TYR A 44 9.32 -6.64 -6.05
N SER A 45 10.13 -7.07 -5.09
CA SER A 45 11.58 -6.92 -5.12
C SER A 45 12.18 -7.83 -6.17
N ARG A 46 13.02 -7.29 -7.05
CA ARG A 46 13.73 -8.07 -8.07
C ARG A 46 14.71 -9.08 -7.49
N SER A 47 15.19 -8.87 -6.26
CA SER A 47 16.19 -9.73 -5.64
C SER A 47 15.60 -10.94 -4.93
N LYS A 48 14.50 -10.77 -4.18
CA LYS A 48 13.91 -11.82 -3.34
C LYS A 48 12.53 -12.28 -3.79
N GLY A 49 11.89 -11.57 -4.72
CA GLY A 49 10.51 -11.82 -5.10
C GLY A 49 9.47 -11.47 -4.02
N SER A 50 9.89 -10.92 -2.87
CA SER A 50 8.99 -10.45 -1.81
C SER A 50 8.36 -9.09 -2.15
N ILE A 51 7.26 -8.74 -1.48
CA ILE A 51 6.56 -7.47 -1.73
C ILE A 51 7.41 -6.32 -1.21
N ARG A 52 7.70 -5.36 -2.08
CA ARG A 52 8.39 -4.12 -1.72
C ARG A 52 7.41 -3.00 -1.36
N ARG A 53 6.26 -2.96 -2.04
CA ARG A 53 5.30 -1.87 -1.90
C ARG A 53 3.91 -2.29 -2.37
N ILE A 54 2.89 -1.90 -1.62
CA ILE A 54 1.49 -1.97 -2.03
C ILE A 54 0.96 -0.54 -2.13
N LYS A 55 0.15 -0.25 -3.14
CA LYS A 55 -0.59 1.00 -3.24
C LYS A 55 -2.04 0.69 -3.50
N ASP A 56 -2.92 1.38 -2.79
CA ASP A 56 -4.37 1.29 -2.97
C ASP A 56 -4.89 2.60 -3.57
N TYR A 57 -5.93 2.49 -4.38
CA TYR A 57 -6.50 3.59 -5.15
C TYR A 57 -8.02 3.62 -4.99
N HIS A 58 -8.58 4.82 -4.99
CA HIS A 58 -10.02 5.02 -4.87
C HIS A 58 -10.70 4.68 -6.21
N PRO A 59 -11.69 3.75 -6.24
CA PRO A 59 -12.25 3.23 -7.48
C PRO A 59 -12.97 4.28 -8.32
N GLN A 60 -13.48 5.36 -7.71
CA GLN A 60 -14.22 6.40 -8.45
C GLN A 60 -13.33 7.54 -8.93
N THR A 61 -12.27 7.90 -8.19
CA THR A 61 -11.41 9.04 -8.56
C THR A 61 -10.15 8.58 -9.27
N GLY A 62 -9.67 7.35 -9.01
CA GLY A 62 -8.38 6.83 -9.46
C GLY A 62 -7.20 7.39 -8.66
N ASN A 63 -7.46 8.24 -7.66
CA ASN A 63 -6.42 8.80 -6.82
C ASN A 63 -5.96 7.77 -5.79
N ARG A 64 -4.70 7.89 -5.36
CA ARG A 64 -4.16 7.00 -4.34
C ARG A 64 -4.85 7.27 -3.01
N THR A 65 -5.06 6.21 -2.24
CA THR A 65 -5.61 6.28 -0.86
C THR A 65 -4.60 5.81 0.16
N LYS A 66 -3.75 4.84 -0.22
CA LYS A 66 -2.75 4.27 0.69
C LYS A 66 -1.48 3.84 -0.05
N THR A 67 -0.36 3.87 0.65
CA THR A 67 0.88 3.19 0.24
C THR A 67 1.51 2.54 1.45
N THR A 68 1.74 1.24 1.39
CA THR A 68 2.53 0.50 2.38
C THR A 68 3.86 0.12 1.75
N THR A 69 4.97 0.48 2.37
CA THR A 69 6.32 0.10 1.93
C THR A 69 6.96 -0.82 2.96
N TYR A 70 7.60 -1.88 2.48
CA TYR A 70 8.21 -2.93 3.29
C TYR A 70 9.74 -2.90 3.19
N ASN A 71 10.39 -3.37 4.25
CA ASN A 71 11.82 -3.65 4.31
C ASN A 71 12.13 -5.00 3.64
N LEU A 72 13.42 -5.35 3.55
CA LEU A 72 13.88 -6.60 2.93
C LEU A 72 13.60 -7.86 3.76
N ASP A 73 13.18 -7.69 5.01
CA ASP A 73 12.73 -8.73 5.94
C ASP A 73 11.20 -8.78 6.06
N ASP A 74 10.50 -8.13 5.11
CA ASP A 74 9.05 -8.02 5.01
C ASP A 74 8.38 -7.28 6.19
N THR A 75 9.16 -6.64 7.08
CA THR A 75 8.61 -5.70 8.07
C THR A 75 8.15 -4.42 7.38
N ILE A 76 7.14 -3.75 7.94
CA ILE A 76 6.66 -2.48 7.41
C ILE A 76 7.69 -1.39 7.73
N ASN A 77 8.07 -0.59 6.73
CA ASN A 77 8.92 0.58 6.89
C ASN A 77 8.05 1.83 7.17
N TYR A 78 7.08 2.09 6.30
CA TYR A 78 6.10 3.15 6.49
C TYR A 78 4.81 2.90 5.73
N ILE A 79 3.77 3.57 6.20
CA ILE A 79 2.45 3.67 5.59
C ILE A 79 2.17 5.15 5.34
N ASN A 80 1.76 5.49 4.14
CA ASN A 80 1.23 6.81 3.80
C ASN A 80 -0.25 6.67 3.44
N GLU A 81 -1.06 7.59 3.94
CA GLU A 81 -2.48 7.74 3.58
C GLU A 81 -2.70 9.05 2.82
N TYR A 82 -3.68 9.02 1.93
CA TYR A 82 -3.92 10.10 0.98
C TYR A 82 -5.41 10.43 0.89
N ASN A 83 -5.72 11.70 0.66
CA ASN A 83 -7.09 12.12 0.39
C ASN A 83 -7.48 11.73 -1.05
N PRO A 84 -8.54 10.92 -1.25
CA PRO A 84 -8.93 10.43 -2.57
C PRO A 84 -9.45 11.53 -3.52
N GLN A 85 -9.74 12.74 -3.04
CA GLN A 85 -10.28 13.82 -3.86
C GLN A 85 -9.18 14.68 -4.49
N ASN A 86 -8.05 14.85 -3.81
CA ASN A 86 -6.95 15.70 -4.27
C ASN A 86 -5.57 15.02 -4.28
N ASN A 87 -5.50 13.75 -3.89
CA ASN A 87 -4.28 12.93 -3.87
C ASN A 87 -3.17 13.49 -2.95
N HIS A 88 -3.51 14.41 -2.04
CA HIS A 88 -2.57 14.93 -1.05
C HIS A 88 -2.39 13.95 0.11
N TYR A 89 -1.19 13.95 0.69
CA TYR A 89 -0.91 13.21 1.92
C TYR A 89 -1.84 13.68 3.03
N THR A 90 -2.38 12.75 3.82
CA THR A 90 -3.17 13.04 5.02
C THR A 90 -2.49 12.52 6.27
N LYS A 91 -1.78 11.39 6.16
CA LYS A 91 -1.06 10.77 7.27
C LYS A 91 0.16 10.00 6.81
N GLN A 92 1.18 9.96 7.67
CA GLN A 92 2.30 9.03 7.56
C GLN A 92 2.52 8.33 8.90
N THR A 93 2.77 7.03 8.85
CA THR A 93 3.21 6.22 9.98
C THR A 93 4.50 5.51 9.58
N SER A 94 5.58 5.72 10.34
CA SER A 94 6.88 5.10 10.10
C SER A 94 7.27 4.20 11.26
N TYR A 95 7.98 3.12 10.96
CA TYR A 95 8.42 2.11 11.92
C TYR A 95 9.94 1.94 11.85
N HIS A 96 10.51 1.54 12.97
CA HIS A 96 11.88 1.06 13.04
C HIS A 96 11.99 -0.35 12.43
N PRO A 97 13.21 -0.82 12.07
CA PRO A 97 13.41 -2.17 11.55
C PRO A 97 12.92 -3.29 12.48
N ASN A 98 12.91 -3.06 13.79
CA ASN A 98 12.35 -4.01 14.77
C ASN A 98 10.81 -4.01 14.82
N GLY A 99 10.14 -3.28 13.92
CA GLY A 99 8.69 -3.16 13.83
C GLY A 99 8.05 -2.20 14.84
N SER A 100 8.83 -1.61 15.76
CA SER A 100 8.30 -0.61 16.70
C SER A 100 7.99 0.69 15.98
N LEU A 101 6.96 1.40 16.44
CA LEU A 101 6.59 2.69 15.87
C LEU A 101 7.71 3.72 16.05
N HIS A 102 8.11 4.37 14.96
CA HIS A 102 9.09 5.43 14.96
C HIS A 102 8.41 6.81 15.07
N TYR A 103 7.46 7.12 14.18
CA TYR A 103 6.65 8.33 14.29
C TYR A 103 5.33 8.24 13.52
N ILE A 104 4.40 9.13 13.89
CA ILE A 104 3.20 9.46 13.12
C ILE A 104 3.24 10.96 12.79
N ALA A 105 2.79 11.33 11.60
CA ALA A 105 2.61 12.71 11.18
C ALA A 105 1.30 12.87 10.41
N ASP A 106 0.53 13.90 10.75
CA ASP A 106 -0.66 14.30 10.02
C ASP A 106 -0.40 15.50 9.12
N PHE A 107 -1.16 15.58 8.04
CA PHE A 107 -1.05 16.59 7.01
C PHE A 107 -2.43 17.19 6.73
N ASP A 108 -2.47 18.46 6.37
CA ASP A 108 -3.72 19.12 6.04
C ASP A 108 -4.26 18.73 4.67
N SER A 109 -5.42 19.29 4.32
CA SER A 109 -6.06 19.04 3.03
C SER A 109 -5.23 19.50 1.83
N LEU A 110 -4.19 20.32 2.01
CA LEU A 110 -3.26 20.76 0.98
C LEU A 110 -1.98 19.90 0.96
N GLY A 111 -1.90 18.86 1.79
CA GLY A 111 -0.71 18.02 1.94
C GLY A 111 0.43 18.73 2.65
N LYS A 112 0.18 19.91 3.22
CA LYS A 112 1.14 20.64 4.04
C LYS A 112 1.14 20.01 5.42
N TYR A 113 2.34 19.86 5.97
CA TYR A 113 2.48 19.46 7.37
C TYR A 113 1.88 20.54 8.26
N ASN A 114 0.69 20.27 8.81
CA ASN A 114 0.08 21.06 9.87
C ASN A 114 0.31 20.30 11.18
N GLY A 115 1.55 20.40 11.67
CA GLY A 115 1.98 20.08 13.04
C GLY A 115 1.20 19.03 13.83
N THR A 116 1.72 17.81 13.88
CA THR A 116 2.17 17.13 15.11
C THR A 116 2.99 15.92 14.67
N ARG A 117 4.29 15.91 14.98
CA ARG A 117 5.13 14.71 14.86
C ARG A 117 5.09 14.04 16.21
N TYR A 118 4.54 12.85 16.24
CA TYR A 118 4.45 12.02 17.42
C TYR A 118 5.75 11.21 17.56
N PRO A 119 6.66 11.52 18.50
CA PRO A 119 7.81 10.65 18.77
C PRO A 119 7.37 9.34 19.44
N SER A 120 8.30 8.39 19.58
CA SER A 120 8.14 7.06 20.21
C SER A 120 7.48 7.02 21.61
N ASN A 121 7.21 8.17 22.21
CA ASN A 121 6.71 8.34 23.58
C ASN A 121 5.21 8.69 23.62
N ILE A 122 4.48 8.41 22.54
CA ILE A 122 3.04 8.66 22.45
C ILE A 122 2.18 7.93 23.48
N SER A 123 0.97 8.45 23.66
CA SER A 123 -0.07 7.88 24.53
C SER A 123 -0.41 6.45 24.13
N ILE A 124 -0.93 5.67 25.08
CA ILE A 124 -1.28 4.26 24.90
C ILE A 124 -2.30 4.08 23.75
N GLU A 125 -3.25 5.00 23.60
CA GLU A 125 -4.31 4.94 22.59
C GLU A 125 -3.77 5.05 21.15
N GLU A 126 -2.77 5.92 20.95
CA GLU A 126 -2.12 6.10 19.65
C GLU A 126 -1.24 4.90 19.30
N LYS A 127 -0.61 4.28 20.31
CA LYS A 127 0.09 2.99 20.14
C LYS A 127 -0.87 1.87 19.73
N ILE A 128 -2.03 1.79 20.36
CA ILE A 128 -3.07 0.79 20.03
C ILE A 128 -3.56 0.98 18.59
N THR A 129 -3.79 2.23 18.18
CA THR A 129 -4.27 2.52 16.81
C THR A 129 -3.20 2.19 15.76
N ALA A 130 -1.95 2.58 16.00
CA ALA A 130 -0.84 2.24 15.12
C ALA A 130 -0.60 0.72 15.02
N GLU A 131 -0.74 0.00 16.15
CA GLU A 131 -0.59 -1.45 16.18
C GLU A 131 -1.73 -2.15 15.44
N LYS A 132 -2.98 -1.71 15.61
CA LYS A 132 -4.13 -2.23 14.82
C LYS A 132 -3.90 -2.04 13.32
N THR A 133 -3.47 -0.86 12.91
CA THR A 133 -3.15 -0.58 11.50
C THR A 133 -2.01 -1.47 10.99
N ARG A 134 -0.97 -1.67 11.79
CA ARG A 134 0.15 -2.59 11.48
C ARG A 134 -0.35 -4.02 11.29
N GLN A 135 -1.17 -4.53 12.20
CA GLN A 135 -1.70 -5.89 12.16
C GLN A 135 -2.59 -6.12 10.94
N LEU A 136 -3.48 -5.17 10.61
CA LEU A 136 -4.30 -5.25 9.38
C LEU A 136 -3.43 -5.30 8.13
N ALA A 137 -2.40 -4.46 8.03
CA ALA A 137 -1.48 -4.46 6.90
C ALA A 137 -0.66 -5.78 6.80
N LEU A 138 -0.31 -6.40 7.93
CA LEU A 138 0.35 -7.71 7.95
C LEU A 138 -0.61 -8.85 7.55
N GLN A 139 -1.87 -8.80 7.98
CA GLN A 139 -2.89 -9.77 7.56
C GLN A 139 -3.13 -9.72 6.05
N GLU A 140 -3.20 -8.52 5.48
CA GLU A 140 -3.27 -8.32 4.03
C GLU A 140 -2.03 -8.90 3.32
N TYR A 141 -0.84 -8.64 3.85
CA TYR A 141 0.41 -9.22 3.32
C TYR A 141 0.34 -10.75 3.27
N HIS A 142 0.05 -11.41 4.39
CA HIS A 142 0.00 -12.88 4.45
C HIS A 142 -1.10 -13.47 3.55
N SER A 143 -2.25 -12.80 3.44
CA SER A 143 -3.35 -13.24 2.58
C SER A 143 -3.00 -13.23 1.09
N THR A 144 -2.07 -12.36 0.66
CA THR A 144 -1.60 -12.31 -0.73
C THR A 144 -0.53 -13.36 -1.05
N GLN A 145 0.21 -13.86 -0.06
CA GLN A 145 1.23 -14.89 -0.26
C GLN A 145 0.64 -16.31 -0.34
N ASN A 146 -0.45 -16.60 0.37
CA ASN A 146 -1.05 -17.94 0.45
C ASN A 146 -2.01 -18.30 -0.70
N LYS A 147 -2.11 -17.47 -1.75
CA LYS A 147 -2.94 -17.73 -2.94
C LYS A 147 -2.16 -18.24 -4.17
N LYS A 148 -0.93 -18.71 -3.97
CA LYS A 148 -0.11 -19.41 -4.98
C LYS A 148 -0.05 -20.89 -4.66
#